data_AF-A0A385Q300-F1
#
_entry.id   AF-A0A385Q300-F1
#
_cell.length_a   1.000
_cell.length_b   1.000
_cell.length_c   1.000
_cell.angle_alpha   90.00
_cell.angle_beta   90.00
_cell.angle_gamma   90.00
#
_symmetry.space_group_name_H-M   'P 1'
#
loop_
_entity.id
_entity.type
_entity.pdbx_description
1 polymer ?
#
loop_
_entity_poly.entity_id
_entity_poly.type
_entity_poly.pdbx_seq_one_letter_code
_entity_poly.pdbx_strand_id
1 'polypeptide(L)'
;MATGSNADRLTDADSQWNPVSSFNGLFTYSFLNGEKYVFGYTTADSIVTFVDTITGSTVTTAQVAPGSTLRSVSSQYRSDIPAAGSKVEDGNTGLTWTYVGLKKTATGVGDVDENDIVNGDMTVYLYYTNDQTLRNQLVDGLNDSITKGDALDLSKYKASDASALQAKLAEAKALLARTAPSMAVSSELSKVLNELNTILKSMGVNTKPTPGGGLDSGGGRGRGRGGRGGSGGGSGTAGKKSTGNNSGIRVGLDGNWELMNPAEAQSNPNASKWRFNLTNGGSVTGWAYLTYTYEGRTKSEWYHFGNDNIMDSGWFLDSNNTWYYLSMNHDGFFGEMVKGWHHDGQDGRWYYLDPNSGAMHTNWSKIGGEYYFLNPTAPAQTWFFDNVAGRWNYGDVNSRPFGSMYQNETTPDGYHVNESGAWR
;
A
#
# COMPACT_ATOMS: atom_id res chain seq x y z
N MET A 1 -23.38 -27.05 -15.60
CA MET A 1 -24.34 -28.04 -16.15
C MET A 1 -25.48 -28.18 -15.15
N ALA A 2 -26.73 -28.27 -15.59
CA ALA A 2 -27.87 -28.46 -14.69
C ALA A 2 -27.77 -29.85 -14.03
N THR A 3 -28.01 -29.92 -12.73
CA THR A 3 -27.87 -31.15 -11.91
C THR A 3 -29.18 -31.91 -11.75
N GLY A 4 -30.29 -31.34 -12.21
CA GLY A 4 -31.61 -31.94 -12.21
C GLY A 4 -32.61 -31.11 -13.01
N SER A 5 -33.66 -31.75 -13.52
CA SER A 5 -34.84 -31.08 -14.09
C SER A 5 -36.11 -31.84 -13.72
N ASN A 6 -37.20 -31.11 -13.49
CA ASN A 6 -38.53 -31.65 -13.25
C ASN A 6 -39.59 -30.92 -14.08
N ALA A 7 -40.70 -31.61 -14.34
CA ALA A 7 -41.92 -31.05 -14.89
C ALA A 7 -43.08 -31.48 -13.98
N ASP A 8 -43.85 -30.53 -13.48
CA ASP A 8 -44.97 -30.79 -12.56
C ASP A 8 -46.24 -30.07 -13.01
N ARG A 9 -47.40 -30.66 -12.75
CA ARG A 9 -48.71 -30.10 -13.14
C ARG A 9 -49.19 -29.18 -12.03
N LEU A 10 -49.60 -27.96 -12.38
CA LEU A 10 -49.96 -26.89 -11.43
C LEU A 10 -51.18 -27.18 -10.54
N THR A 11 -51.90 -28.27 -10.79
CA THR A 11 -53.13 -28.64 -10.07
C THR A 11 -52.92 -29.65 -8.96
N ASP A 12 -51.72 -30.23 -8.82
CA ASP A 12 -51.40 -31.21 -7.79
C ASP A 12 -50.86 -30.49 -6.54
N ALA A 13 -51.55 -30.63 -5.40
CA ALA A 13 -51.27 -29.88 -4.16
C ALA A 13 -50.00 -30.35 -3.43
N ASP A 14 -49.47 -31.53 -3.79
CA ASP A 14 -48.21 -32.07 -3.29
C ASP A 14 -47.23 -32.17 -4.46
N SER A 15 -46.39 -31.16 -4.63
CA SER A 15 -45.37 -31.14 -5.69
C SER A 15 -44.43 -32.34 -5.55
N GLN A 16 -44.35 -33.18 -6.59
CA GLN A 16 -43.46 -34.33 -6.59
C GLN A 16 -42.05 -33.90 -7.01
N TRP A 17 -41.20 -33.69 -6.01
CA TRP A 17 -39.78 -33.42 -6.17
C TRP A 17 -39.06 -34.66 -6.72
N ASN A 18 -38.82 -34.71 -8.04
CA ASN A 18 -38.07 -35.77 -8.71
C ASN A 18 -36.76 -35.22 -9.34
N PRO A 19 -35.73 -34.90 -8.54
CA PRO A 19 -34.43 -34.56 -9.09
C PRO A 19 -33.78 -35.80 -9.71
N VAL A 20 -33.62 -35.80 -11.04
CA VAL A 20 -32.78 -36.79 -11.71
C VAL A 20 -31.32 -36.34 -11.55
N SER A 21 -30.56 -36.98 -10.66
CA SER A 21 -29.17 -36.63 -10.31
C SER A 21 -28.14 -36.79 -11.46
N SER A 22 -28.61 -36.97 -12.69
CA SER A 22 -27.83 -37.20 -13.91
C SER A 22 -28.48 -36.52 -15.12
N PHE A 23 -29.13 -35.36 -14.92
CA PHE A 23 -29.77 -34.62 -16.00
C PHE A 23 -28.76 -34.17 -17.06
N ASN A 24 -28.77 -34.84 -18.21
CA ASN A 24 -27.88 -34.58 -19.35
C ASN A 24 -28.42 -33.50 -20.31
N GLY A 25 -29.39 -32.69 -19.85
CA GLY A 25 -30.08 -31.71 -20.68
C GLY A 25 -31.33 -32.24 -21.40
N LEU A 26 -31.70 -33.52 -21.23
CA LEU A 26 -32.90 -34.13 -21.80
C LEU A 26 -33.81 -34.68 -20.69
N PHE A 27 -35.08 -34.27 -20.69
CA PHE A 27 -36.13 -34.96 -19.94
C PHE A 27 -37.29 -35.31 -20.88
N THR A 28 -38.04 -36.35 -20.54
CA THR A 28 -39.23 -36.79 -21.28
C THR A 28 -40.41 -36.79 -20.33
N TYR A 29 -41.52 -36.14 -20.73
CA TYR A 29 -42.73 -36.06 -19.94
C TYR A 29 -43.97 -36.14 -20.85
N SER A 30 -45.03 -36.77 -20.36
CA SER A 30 -46.30 -36.90 -21.09
C SER A 30 -47.29 -35.85 -20.59
N PHE A 31 -47.71 -34.94 -21.46
CA PHE A 31 -48.59 -33.82 -21.11
C PHE A 31 -50.03 -34.10 -21.51
N LEU A 32 -50.96 -33.78 -20.61
CA LEU A 32 -52.39 -33.69 -20.88
C LEU A 32 -52.73 -32.35 -21.53
N ASN A 33 -53.56 -32.40 -22.58
CA ASN A 33 -54.03 -31.23 -23.31
C ASN A 33 -54.94 -30.35 -22.44
N GLY A 34 -54.69 -29.03 -22.43
CA GLY A 34 -55.47 -28.05 -21.66
C GLY A 34 -54.96 -27.75 -20.25
N GLU A 35 -53.95 -28.48 -19.78
CA GLU A 35 -53.37 -28.31 -18.44
C GLU A 35 -52.16 -27.36 -18.43
N LYS A 36 -51.83 -26.80 -17.25
CA LYS A 36 -50.65 -25.95 -17.05
C LYS A 36 -49.55 -26.71 -16.30
N TYR A 37 -48.31 -26.56 -16.76
CA TYR A 37 -47.14 -27.23 -16.21
C TYR A 37 -46.06 -26.21 -15.85
N VAL A 38 -45.27 -26.51 -14.81
CA VAL A 38 -44.08 -25.75 -14.42
C VAL A 38 -42.84 -26.61 -14.66
N PHE A 39 -41.82 -25.99 -15.22
CA PHE A 39 -40.52 -26.60 -15.46
C PHE A 39 -39.47 -25.98 -14.55
N GLY A 40 -38.75 -26.82 -13.82
CA GLY A 40 -37.64 -26.41 -12.97
C GLY A 40 -36.34 -27.08 -13.39
N TYR A 41 -35.22 -26.42 -13.12
CA TYR A 41 -33.89 -27.02 -13.15
C TYR A 41 -33.06 -26.49 -11.97
N THR A 42 -32.16 -27.32 -11.45
CA THR A 42 -31.14 -26.88 -10.49
C THR A 42 -29.83 -26.70 -11.24
N THR A 43 -29.20 -25.54 -11.10
CA THR A 43 -27.81 -25.34 -11.53
C THR A 43 -26.86 -25.91 -10.47
N ALA A 44 -25.74 -26.49 -10.91
CA ALA A 44 -24.69 -26.92 -9.98
C ALA A 44 -24.17 -25.71 -9.18
N ASP A 45 -23.69 -25.98 -7.95
CA ASP A 45 -22.94 -25.01 -7.17
C ASP A 45 -21.70 -24.57 -7.94
N SER A 46 -21.36 -23.29 -7.82
CA SER A 46 -20.11 -22.74 -8.35
C SER A 46 -18.98 -23.00 -7.37
N ILE A 47 -17.82 -23.40 -7.88
CA ILE A 47 -16.62 -23.62 -7.08
C ILE A 47 -15.74 -22.37 -7.11
N VAL A 48 -15.52 -21.79 -5.94
CA VAL A 48 -14.55 -20.71 -5.75
C VAL A 48 -13.27 -21.30 -5.19
N THR A 49 -12.18 -21.17 -5.95
CA THR A 49 -10.86 -21.67 -5.54
C THR A 49 -10.01 -20.52 -5.01
N PHE A 50 -9.50 -20.64 -3.80
CA PHE A 50 -8.63 -19.65 -3.17
C PHE A 50 -7.17 -20.05 -3.37
N VAL A 51 -6.36 -19.18 -3.95
CA VAL A 51 -4.96 -19.45 -4.30
C VAL A 51 -4.04 -18.44 -3.62
N ASP A 52 -3.00 -18.94 -2.95
CA ASP A 52 -1.96 -18.13 -2.33
C ASP A 52 -0.98 -17.64 -3.42
N THR A 53 -0.75 -16.33 -3.54
CA THR A 53 0.11 -15.79 -4.60
C THR A 53 1.61 -15.95 -4.34
N ILE A 54 2.03 -16.30 -3.12
CA ILE A 54 3.43 -16.57 -2.80
C ILE A 54 3.80 -17.96 -3.30
N THR A 55 2.97 -18.96 -3.00
CA THR A 55 3.24 -20.38 -3.29
C THR A 55 2.58 -20.88 -4.58
N GLY A 56 1.58 -20.16 -5.09
CA GLY A 56 0.72 -20.61 -6.19
C GLY A 56 -0.20 -21.78 -5.83
N SER A 57 -0.26 -22.17 -4.56
CA SER A 57 -1.02 -23.34 -4.11
C SER A 57 -2.45 -22.98 -3.76
N THR A 58 -3.37 -23.92 -3.98
CA THR A 58 -4.74 -23.81 -3.50
C THR A 58 -4.75 -23.89 -1.98
N VAL A 59 -5.29 -22.86 -1.34
CA VAL A 59 -5.47 -22.76 0.10
C VAL A 59 -6.72 -23.52 0.54
N THR A 60 -7.83 -23.22 -0.12
CA THR A 60 -9.15 -23.80 0.19
C THR A 60 -10.10 -23.61 -1.00
N THR A 61 -11.27 -24.23 -0.93
CA THR A 61 -12.33 -24.09 -1.93
C THR A 61 -13.67 -23.88 -1.25
N ALA A 62 -14.53 -23.06 -1.83
CA ALA A 62 -15.90 -22.88 -1.36
C ALA A 62 -16.91 -23.23 -2.44
N GLN A 63 -17.98 -23.91 -2.06
CA GLN A 63 -19.12 -24.22 -2.93
C GLN A 63 -20.21 -23.19 -2.70
N VAL A 64 -20.57 -22.43 -3.73
CA VAL A 64 -21.56 -21.35 -3.68
C VAL A 64 -22.80 -21.77 -4.46
N ALA A 65 -23.93 -21.81 -3.76
CA ALA A 65 -25.20 -22.11 -4.40
C ALA A 65 -25.59 -21.03 -5.42
N PRO A 66 -26.27 -21.39 -6.52
CA PRO A 66 -26.69 -20.43 -7.54
C PRO A 66 -27.47 -19.24 -6.97
N GLY A 67 -27.15 -18.02 -7.43
CA GLY A 67 -27.77 -16.79 -6.94
C GLY A 67 -27.32 -16.36 -5.53
N SER A 68 -26.40 -17.10 -4.90
CA SER A 68 -25.84 -16.74 -3.60
C SER A 68 -24.55 -15.94 -3.75
N THR A 69 -24.21 -15.21 -2.70
CA THR A 69 -22.98 -14.43 -2.62
C THR A 69 -21.85 -15.24 -2.03
N LEU A 70 -20.60 -14.88 -2.30
CA LEU A 70 -19.44 -15.55 -1.71
C LEU A 70 -19.47 -15.50 -0.17
N ARG A 71 -19.92 -14.37 0.40
CA ARG A 71 -20.05 -14.16 1.84
C ARG A 71 -20.98 -15.15 2.53
N SER A 72 -22.01 -15.63 1.82
CA SER A 72 -22.98 -16.60 2.36
C SER A 72 -22.32 -17.92 2.78
N VAL A 73 -21.16 -18.24 2.20
CA VAL A 73 -20.38 -19.45 2.49
C VAL A 73 -19.04 -19.16 3.17
N SER A 74 -18.92 -17.98 3.79
CA SER A 74 -17.69 -17.55 4.49
C SER A 74 -17.18 -18.55 5.53
N SER A 75 -18.06 -19.34 6.16
CA SER A 75 -17.66 -20.40 7.09
C SER A 75 -16.78 -21.49 6.46
N GLN A 76 -16.80 -21.65 5.13
CA GLN A 76 -16.02 -22.67 4.41
C GLN A 76 -14.57 -22.26 4.17
N TYR A 77 -14.29 -20.96 4.04
CA TYR A 77 -12.97 -20.48 3.63
C TYR A 77 -12.31 -19.51 4.61
N ARG A 78 -13.09 -18.80 5.44
CA ARG A 78 -12.57 -17.63 6.18
C ARG A 78 -11.53 -17.99 7.23
N SER A 79 -11.57 -19.21 7.79
CA SER A 79 -10.56 -19.69 8.73
C SER A 79 -9.18 -19.89 8.10
N ASP A 80 -9.13 -20.14 6.80
CA ASP A 80 -7.90 -20.45 6.06
C ASP A 80 -7.29 -19.19 5.44
N ILE A 81 -8.01 -18.08 5.45
CA ILE A 81 -7.56 -16.79 4.90
C ILE A 81 -6.92 -15.96 6.02
N PRO A 82 -5.69 -15.45 5.83
CA PRO A 82 -5.04 -14.59 6.81
C PRO A 82 -5.82 -13.30 7.06
N ALA A 83 -5.60 -12.68 8.22
CA ALA A 83 -6.08 -11.33 8.45
C ALA A 83 -5.26 -10.33 7.63
N ALA A 84 -5.88 -9.32 7.02
CA ALA A 84 -5.16 -8.27 6.29
C ALA A 84 -4.09 -7.62 7.19
N GLY A 85 -2.89 -7.40 6.63
CA GLY A 85 -1.70 -7.00 7.37
C GLY A 85 -0.88 -8.14 7.97
N SER A 86 -1.36 -9.40 7.94
CA SER A 86 -0.57 -10.56 8.38
C SER A 86 0.72 -10.67 7.58
N LYS A 87 1.81 -10.98 8.26
CA LYS A 87 3.14 -11.07 7.65
C LYS A 87 3.60 -12.51 7.55
N VAL A 88 4.25 -12.82 6.43
CA VAL A 88 4.89 -14.12 6.18
C VAL A 88 6.34 -13.85 5.81
N GLU A 89 7.25 -14.40 6.59
CA GLU A 89 8.69 -14.35 6.31
C GLU A 89 9.07 -15.51 5.39
N ASP A 90 9.66 -15.21 4.25
CA ASP A 90 10.10 -16.21 3.28
C ASP A 90 11.63 -16.36 3.31
N GLY A 91 12.10 -17.41 3.99
CA GLY A 91 13.53 -17.72 4.07
C GLY A 91 14.18 -18.12 2.74
N ASN A 92 13.41 -18.37 1.67
CA ASN A 92 13.97 -18.67 0.35
C ASN A 92 14.39 -17.39 -0.39
N THR A 93 13.73 -16.26 -0.12
CA THR A 93 14.00 -14.98 -0.77
C THR A 93 14.55 -13.94 0.20
N GLY A 94 14.37 -14.16 1.51
CA GLY A 94 14.64 -13.20 2.57
C GLY A 94 13.63 -12.04 2.59
N LEU A 95 12.46 -12.20 1.95
CA LEU A 95 11.41 -11.18 1.89
C LEU A 95 10.40 -11.37 3.01
N THR A 96 9.80 -10.25 3.42
CA THR A 96 8.61 -10.23 4.26
C THR A 96 7.40 -9.88 3.40
N TRP A 97 6.53 -10.86 3.21
CA TRP A 97 5.26 -10.69 2.50
C TRP A 97 4.19 -10.18 3.47
N THR A 98 3.38 -9.22 3.05
CA THR A 98 2.26 -8.68 3.83
C THR A 98 0.97 -8.96 3.08
N TYR A 99 0.07 -9.72 3.70
CA TYR A 99 -1.23 -10.03 3.12
C TYR A 99 -2.08 -8.76 2.99
N VAL A 100 -2.59 -8.50 1.80
CA VAL A 100 -3.40 -7.31 1.49
C VAL A 100 -4.89 -7.66 1.49
N GLY A 101 -5.26 -8.75 0.85
CA GLY A 101 -6.67 -9.11 0.68
C GLY A 101 -6.92 -10.02 -0.52
N LEU A 102 -8.20 -10.25 -0.77
CA LEU A 102 -8.67 -11.10 -1.87
C LEU A 102 -8.77 -10.31 -3.17
N LYS A 103 -8.14 -10.84 -4.22
CA LYS A 103 -8.04 -10.22 -5.55
C LYS A 103 -8.53 -11.15 -6.64
N LYS A 104 -9.02 -10.58 -7.73
CA LYS A 104 -9.52 -11.30 -8.92
C LYS A 104 -8.39 -11.87 -9.77
N THR A 105 -7.17 -11.35 -9.61
CA THR A 105 -5.99 -11.76 -10.38
C THR A 105 -4.78 -11.98 -9.46
N ALA A 106 -3.84 -12.82 -9.90
CA ALA A 106 -2.60 -13.08 -9.18
C ALA A 106 -1.70 -11.83 -9.06
N THR A 107 -1.83 -10.86 -9.97
CA THR A 107 -1.08 -9.60 -9.96
C THR A 107 -1.68 -8.54 -9.04
N GLY A 108 -2.76 -8.86 -8.33
CA GLY A 108 -3.40 -7.96 -7.37
C GLY A 108 -4.39 -6.98 -7.97
N VAL A 109 -4.75 -7.14 -9.25
CA VAL A 109 -5.76 -6.32 -9.94
C VAL A 109 -7.16 -6.83 -9.64
N GLY A 110 -8.05 -5.89 -9.30
CA GLY A 110 -9.46 -6.11 -9.05
C GLY A 110 -9.73 -6.69 -7.67
N ASP A 111 -10.45 -5.95 -6.84
CA ASP A 111 -10.91 -6.45 -5.54
C ASP A 111 -12.02 -7.49 -5.69
N VAL A 112 -12.05 -8.45 -4.78
CA VAL A 112 -13.17 -9.38 -4.61
C VAL A 112 -14.14 -8.78 -3.60
N ASP A 113 -15.33 -8.37 -4.06
CA ASP A 113 -16.44 -8.06 -3.17
C ASP A 113 -17.15 -9.37 -2.80
N GLU A 114 -17.06 -9.77 -1.54
CA GLU A 114 -17.69 -11.00 -1.06
C GLU A 114 -19.23 -10.95 -1.12
N ASN A 115 -19.83 -9.76 -1.33
CA ASN A 115 -21.28 -9.61 -1.53
C ASN A 115 -21.69 -9.76 -3.00
N ASP A 116 -20.75 -9.91 -3.94
CA ASP A 116 -21.07 -10.22 -5.33
C ASP A 116 -21.68 -11.63 -5.45
N ILE A 117 -22.68 -11.77 -6.33
CA ILE A 117 -23.27 -13.07 -6.66
C ILE A 117 -22.25 -13.89 -7.45
N VAL A 118 -22.04 -15.15 -7.03
CA VAL A 118 -21.19 -16.09 -7.75
C VAL A 118 -22.07 -16.92 -8.69
N ASN A 119 -21.94 -16.69 -9.99
CA ASN A 119 -22.73 -17.35 -11.04
C ASN A 119 -21.92 -18.34 -11.89
N GLY A 120 -20.68 -18.62 -11.50
CA GLY A 120 -19.81 -19.59 -12.14
C GLY A 120 -18.52 -19.80 -11.36
N ASP A 121 -17.79 -20.86 -11.71
CA ASP A 121 -16.51 -21.17 -11.10
C ASP A 121 -15.53 -20.01 -11.27
N MET A 122 -14.79 -19.68 -10.22
CA MET A 122 -13.80 -18.61 -10.25
C MET A 122 -12.61 -18.89 -9.34
N THR A 123 -11.51 -18.19 -9.62
CA THR A 123 -10.31 -18.19 -8.78
C THR A 123 -10.19 -16.86 -8.06
N VAL A 124 -10.00 -16.94 -6.75
CA VAL A 124 -9.73 -15.79 -5.88
C VAL A 124 -8.29 -15.92 -5.39
N TYR A 125 -7.54 -14.84 -5.49
CA TYR A 125 -6.13 -14.80 -5.12
C TYR A 125 -5.97 -14.12 -3.77
N LEU A 126 -5.33 -14.79 -2.82
CA LEU A 126 -4.82 -14.17 -1.60
C LEU A 126 -3.57 -13.39 -2.01
N TYR A 127 -3.71 -12.07 -2.13
CA TYR A 127 -2.65 -11.22 -2.65
C TYR A 127 -1.80 -10.61 -1.54
N TYR A 128 -0.50 -10.55 -1.81
CA TYR A 128 0.52 -10.04 -0.89
C TYR A 128 1.38 -8.97 -1.56
N THR A 129 1.81 -7.97 -0.80
CA THR A 129 2.94 -7.10 -1.17
C THR A 129 4.20 -7.58 -0.46
N ASN A 130 5.39 -7.18 -0.93
CA ASN A 130 6.66 -7.51 -0.29
C ASN A 130 7.52 -6.27 -0.03
N ASP A 131 8.56 -6.46 0.76
CA ASP A 131 9.51 -5.43 1.18
C ASP A 131 10.82 -5.46 0.36
N GLN A 132 10.79 -5.92 -0.90
CA GLN A 132 11.99 -6.09 -1.74
C GLN A 132 12.86 -4.84 -1.83
N THR A 133 12.24 -3.67 -2.03
CA THR A 133 12.95 -2.39 -2.09
C THR A 133 13.67 -2.08 -0.77
N LEU A 134 12.98 -2.26 0.37
CA LEU A 134 13.57 -2.08 1.69
C LEU A 134 14.74 -3.04 1.90
N ARG A 135 14.56 -4.31 1.55
CA ARG A 135 15.60 -5.33 1.67
C ARG A 135 16.86 -4.95 0.89
N ASN A 136 16.70 -4.48 -0.36
CA ASN A 136 17.82 -4.03 -1.19
C ASN A 136 18.58 -2.88 -0.53
N GLN A 137 17.86 -1.87 -0.01
CA GLN A 137 18.47 -0.75 0.69
C GLN A 137 19.21 -1.17 1.98
N LEU A 138 18.67 -2.13 2.72
CA LEU A 138 19.31 -2.67 3.92
C LEU A 138 20.60 -3.44 3.59
N VAL A 139 20.57 -4.26 2.53
CA VAL A 139 21.78 -4.96 2.03
C VAL A 139 22.83 -3.95 1.58
N ASP A 140 22.44 -2.92 0.84
CA ASP A 140 23.34 -1.85 0.39
C ASP A 140 23.94 -1.06 1.56
N GLY A 141 23.13 -0.74 2.57
CA GLY A 141 23.58 -0.08 3.78
C GLY A 141 24.57 -0.94 4.58
N LEU A 142 24.30 -2.24 4.69
CA LEU A 142 25.17 -3.16 5.41
C LEU A 142 26.51 -3.35 4.69
N ASN A 143 26.51 -3.45 3.35
CA ASN A 143 27.73 -3.50 2.55
C ASN A 143 28.57 -2.22 2.66
N ASP A 144 27.95 -1.04 2.67
CA ASP A 144 28.63 0.25 2.90
C ASP A 144 29.32 0.27 4.27
N SER A 145 28.59 -0.09 5.32
CA SER A 145 29.11 -0.10 6.69
C SER A 145 30.18 -1.17 6.90
N ILE A 146 30.05 -2.34 6.29
CA ILE A 146 31.10 -3.37 6.29
C ILE A 146 32.37 -2.85 5.65
N THR A 147 32.27 -2.28 4.44
CA THR A 147 33.42 -1.75 3.69
C THR A 147 34.16 -0.68 4.49
N LYS A 148 33.42 0.24 5.13
CA LYS A 148 34.00 1.29 5.96
C LYS A 148 34.63 0.74 7.22
N GLY A 149 33.99 -0.23 7.88
CA GLY A 149 34.54 -0.88 9.07
C GLY A 149 35.83 -1.66 8.79
N ASP A 150 35.89 -2.38 7.68
CA ASP A 150 37.08 -3.13 7.27
C ASP A 150 38.26 -2.21 6.88
N ALA A 151 37.97 -1.00 6.39
CA ALA A 151 38.99 -0.02 6.02
C ALA A 151 39.57 0.77 7.20
N LEU A 152 39.02 0.63 8.41
CA LEU A 152 39.47 1.37 9.58
C LEU A 152 40.80 0.87 10.12
N ASP A 153 41.70 1.80 10.39
CA ASP A 153 42.91 1.55 11.16
C ASP A 153 42.57 1.49 12.66
N LEU A 154 42.31 0.27 13.14
CA LEU A 154 41.85 -0.01 14.51
C LEU A 154 42.86 0.39 15.60
N SER A 155 44.14 0.58 15.25
CA SER A 155 45.16 1.01 16.20
C SER A 155 44.92 2.41 16.78
N LYS A 156 44.09 3.22 16.11
CA LYS A 156 43.71 4.59 16.51
C LYS A 156 42.55 4.64 17.49
N TYR A 157 41.93 3.51 17.79
CA TYR A 157 40.71 3.41 18.60
C TYR A 157 40.93 2.59 19.87
N LYS A 158 39.99 2.68 20.82
CA LYS A 158 40.06 1.86 22.04
C LYS A 158 39.90 0.38 21.69
N ALA A 159 40.63 -0.49 22.38
CA ALA A 159 40.57 -1.94 22.17
C ALA A 159 39.14 -2.51 22.36
N SER A 160 38.34 -1.93 23.26
CA SER A 160 36.92 -2.29 23.46
C SER A 160 36.08 -2.03 22.21
N ASP A 161 36.27 -0.86 21.60
CA ASP A 161 35.47 -0.41 20.47
C ASP A 161 35.88 -1.18 19.22
N ALA A 162 37.19 -1.39 19.02
CA ALA A 162 37.73 -2.23 17.94
C ALA A 162 37.19 -3.68 18.01
N SER A 163 37.14 -4.26 19.21
CA SER A 163 36.58 -5.61 19.39
C SER A 163 35.07 -5.66 19.11
N ALA A 164 34.31 -4.64 19.54
CA ALA A 164 32.88 -4.54 19.27
C ALA A 164 32.59 -4.39 17.77
N LEU A 165 33.38 -3.58 17.06
CA LEU A 165 33.26 -3.43 15.62
C LEU A 165 33.57 -4.74 14.89
N GLN A 166 34.67 -5.42 15.23
CA GLN A 166 35.04 -6.70 14.61
C GLN A 166 33.95 -7.77 14.79
N ALA A 167 33.37 -7.87 16.00
CA ALA A 167 32.29 -8.80 16.28
C ALA A 167 31.05 -8.51 15.42
N LYS A 168 30.66 -7.22 15.29
CA LYS A 168 29.49 -6.83 14.48
C LYS A 168 29.73 -6.93 12.97
N LEU A 169 30.96 -6.69 12.50
CA LEU A 169 31.33 -6.95 11.10
C LEU A 169 31.21 -8.44 10.78
N ALA A 170 31.67 -9.32 11.67
CA ALA A 170 31.54 -10.76 11.48
C ALA A 170 30.06 -11.22 11.43
N GLU A 171 29.22 -10.70 12.33
CA GLU A 171 27.78 -10.96 12.32
C GLU A 171 27.12 -10.47 11.02
N ALA A 172 27.42 -9.24 10.60
CA ALA A 172 26.88 -8.65 9.38
C ALA A 172 27.25 -9.46 8.12
N LYS A 173 28.51 -9.87 8.01
CA LYS A 173 28.99 -10.73 6.92
C LYS A 173 28.32 -12.10 6.92
N ALA A 174 28.17 -12.72 8.09
CA ALA A 174 27.49 -14.00 8.23
C ALA A 174 26.01 -13.93 7.83
N LEU A 175 25.36 -12.80 8.13
CA LEU A 175 23.96 -12.56 7.81
C LEU A 175 23.72 -12.39 6.30
N LEU A 176 24.61 -11.65 5.60
CA LEU A 176 24.57 -11.53 4.14
C LEU A 176 24.95 -12.81 3.41
N ALA A 177 25.77 -13.67 4.02
CA ALA A 177 26.18 -14.94 3.43
C ALA A 177 25.09 -16.03 3.49
N ARG A 178 23.99 -15.81 4.22
CA ARG A 178 22.90 -16.79 4.31
C ARG A 178 22.22 -16.98 2.96
N THR A 179 21.96 -18.24 2.61
CA THR A 179 21.30 -18.64 1.36
C THR A 179 19.99 -19.37 1.65
N ALA A 180 19.15 -19.54 0.63
CA ALA A 180 17.88 -20.25 0.75
C ALA A 180 18.08 -21.66 1.34
N PRO A 181 17.20 -22.14 2.23
CA PRO A 181 15.93 -21.54 2.68
C PRO A 181 16.07 -20.68 3.95
N SER A 182 17.27 -20.21 4.28
CA SER A 182 17.58 -19.49 5.54
C SER A 182 18.08 -18.07 5.33
N MET A 183 17.73 -17.46 4.20
CA MET A 183 18.15 -16.08 3.90
C MET A 183 17.67 -15.13 4.98
N ALA A 184 18.51 -14.15 5.31
CA ALA A 184 18.15 -13.15 6.31
C ALA A 184 17.02 -12.24 5.81
N VAL A 185 16.06 -11.99 6.70
CA VAL A 185 14.91 -11.12 6.44
C VAL A 185 15.20 -9.65 6.78
N SER A 186 14.38 -8.74 6.28
CA SER A 186 14.58 -7.29 6.46
C SER A 186 14.64 -6.85 7.92
N SER A 187 13.91 -7.51 8.82
CA SER A 187 13.93 -7.22 10.27
C SER A 187 15.30 -7.51 10.89
N GLU A 188 15.92 -8.64 10.52
CA GLU A 188 17.27 -9.02 10.96
C GLU A 188 18.34 -8.10 10.36
N LEU A 189 18.26 -7.83 9.05
CA LEU A 189 19.18 -6.94 8.35
C LEU A 189 19.18 -5.53 8.94
N SER A 190 17.98 -4.98 9.21
CA SER A 190 17.81 -3.65 9.81
C SER A 190 18.40 -3.56 11.22
N LYS A 191 18.20 -4.59 12.04
CA LYS A 191 18.77 -4.64 13.39
C LYS A 191 20.31 -4.59 13.34
N VAL A 192 20.93 -5.46 12.55
CA VAL A 192 22.40 -5.52 12.47
C VAL A 192 22.97 -4.26 11.83
N LEU A 193 22.31 -3.68 10.82
CA LEU A 193 22.72 -2.41 10.23
C LEU A 193 22.68 -1.26 11.25
N ASN A 194 21.62 -1.16 12.05
CA ASN A 194 21.51 -0.14 13.10
C ASN A 194 22.63 -0.25 14.15
N GLU A 195 22.90 -1.46 14.61
CA GLU A 195 23.94 -1.72 15.61
C GLU A 195 25.34 -1.42 15.04
N LEU A 196 25.62 -1.84 13.80
CA LEU A 196 26.89 -1.58 13.13
C LEU A 196 27.09 -0.08 12.85
N ASN A 197 26.05 0.61 12.38
CA ASN A 197 26.06 2.06 12.16
C ASN A 197 26.33 2.83 13.46
N THR A 198 25.75 2.37 14.58
CA THR A 198 25.96 3.00 15.89
C THR A 198 27.42 2.91 16.34
N ILE A 199 28.04 1.74 16.16
CA ILE A 199 29.46 1.54 16.49
C ILE A 199 30.34 2.43 15.61
N LEU A 200 30.13 2.41 14.29
CA LEU A 200 30.90 3.22 13.34
C LEU A 200 30.76 4.72 13.62
N LYS A 201 29.55 5.18 13.94
CA LYS A 201 29.31 6.58 14.34
C LYS A 201 30.07 6.96 15.62
N SER A 202 30.13 6.07 16.62
CA SER A 202 30.93 6.31 17.83
C SER A 202 32.43 6.43 17.56
N MET A 203 32.89 5.83 16.46
CA MET A 203 34.27 5.93 15.94
C MET A 203 34.47 7.09 14.95
N GLY A 204 33.47 7.95 14.76
CA GLY A 204 33.54 9.11 13.86
C GLY A 204 33.40 8.77 12.38
N VAL A 205 32.89 7.58 12.03
CA VAL A 205 32.65 7.16 10.65
C VAL A 205 31.20 7.43 10.25
N ASN A 206 31.02 8.11 9.12
CA ASN A 206 29.70 8.33 8.54
C ASN A 206 29.29 7.16 7.64
N THR A 207 28.11 6.61 7.88
CA THR A 207 27.52 5.50 7.11
C THR A 207 26.20 5.92 6.47
N LYS A 208 25.71 5.11 5.52
CA LYS A 208 24.35 5.31 5.01
C LYS A 208 23.32 5.20 6.15
N PRO A 209 22.30 6.06 6.17
CA PRO A 209 21.23 5.98 7.17
C PRO A 209 20.46 4.66 7.00
N THR A 210 20.00 4.09 8.11
CA THR A 210 19.15 2.90 8.06
C THR A 210 17.75 3.31 7.56
N PRO A 211 17.28 2.74 6.43
CA PRO A 211 15.93 3.00 5.92
C PRO A 211 14.85 2.65 6.96
N GLY A 212 13.91 3.56 7.21
CA GLY A 212 12.83 3.39 8.19
C GLY A 212 13.24 3.49 9.67
N GLY A 213 14.48 3.89 9.97
CA GLY A 213 15.02 3.99 11.34
C GLY A 213 14.70 5.32 12.04
N GLY A 214 13.52 5.43 12.64
CA GLY A 214 13.26 6.40 13.71
C GLY A 214 13.97 5.96 15.01
N LEU A 215 15.05 6.64 15.36
CA LEU A 215 15.85 6.42 16.57
C LEU A 215 15.08 6.83 17.85
N ASP A 216 14.82 5.86 18.72
CA ASP A 216 14.82 6.06 20.17
C ASP A 216 16.03 5.30 20.73
N SER A 217 17.10 6.02 21.06
CA SER A 217 17.93 5.79 22.25
C SER A 217 19.02 6.86 22.33
N GLY A 218 18.94 7.70 23.37
CA GLY A 218 19.92 8.73 23.66
C GLY A 218 21.08 8.27 24.54
N GLY A 219 22.09 9.14 24.71
CA GLY A 219 23.10 8.95 25.75
C GLY A 219 24.36 9.85 25.76
N GLY A 220 24.22 11.16 26.03
CA GLY A 220 25.17 11.97 26.83
C GLY A 220 26.46 12.52 26.17
N ARG A 221 27.08 13.66 26.54
CA ARG A 221 26.86 14.73 27.55
C ARG A 221 27.68 15.97 27.11
N GLY A 222 27.18 17.18 27.41
CA GLY A 222 27.97 18.43 27.41
C GLY A 222 27.21 19.56 28.11
N ARG A 223 27.79 20.12 29.17
CA ARG A 223 27.15 20.94 30.23
C ARG A 223 26.93 22.42 29.81
N GLY A 224 25.83 23.02 30.26
CA GLY A 224 25.59 24.48 30.22
C GLY A 224 24.41 24.86 31.11
N ARG A 225 24.60 25.84 31.99
CA ARG A 225 23.89 26.13 33.23
C ARG A 225 22.76 27.16 33.05
N GLY A 226 21.63 26.99 33.75
CA GLY A 226 20.82 28.10 34.29
C GLY A 226 19.32 28.10 33.98
N GLY A 227 18.49 28.30 35.03
CA GLY A 227 17.15 28.88 34.90
C GLY A 227 16.02 28.09 35.54
N ARG A 228 15.41 28.67 36.59
CA ARG A 228 14.31 28.14 37.42
C ARG A 228 12.96 28.15 36.71
N GLY A 229 12.12 27.17 37.08
CA GLY A 229 10.76 27.45 37.59
C GLY A 229 9.59 26.96 36.74
N GLY A 230 8.69 26.18 37.36
CA GLY A 230 7.31 26.02 36.90
C GLY A 230 6.77 24.59 36.95
N SER A 231 6.20 24.22 38.11
CA SER A 231 5.46 22.98 38.32
C SER A 231 4.15 22.93 37.53
N GLY A 232 3.81 21.75 37.00
CA GLY A 232 2.47 21.41 36.49
C GLY A 232 2.39 19.91 36.24
N GLY A 233 1.72 19.18 37.15
CA GLY A 233 1.75 17.72 37.25
C GLY A 233 1.16 17.00 36.03
N GLY A 234 1.92 16.04 35.51
CA GLY A 234 1.45 15.03 34.58
C GLY A 234 0.76 13.89 35.32
N SER A 235 -0.44 13.55 34.86
CA SER A 235 -1.01 12.21 35.02
C SER A 235 -0.80 11.49 33.70
N GLY A 236 0.09 10.49 33.71
CA GLY A 236 0.40 9.67 32.54
C GLY A 236 -0.72 8.69 32.26
N THR A 237 -1.17 8.65 31.02
CA THR A 237 -1.78 7.45 30.45
C THR A 237 -0.99 7.09 29.20
N ALA A 238 -0.28 5.96 29.27
CA ALA A 238 0.54 5.44 28.21
C ALA A 238 -0.33 5.08 26.99
N GLY A 239 -0.28 5.94 25.96
CA GLY A 239 -0.79 5.60 24.64
C GLY A 239 0.12 4.56 23.99
N LYS A 240 -0.38 3.32 23.89
CA LYS A 240 0.25 2.26 23.11
C LYS A 240 0.45 2.76 21.68
N LYS A 241 1.72 2.79 21.24
CA LYS A 241 2.10 2.91 19.83
C LYS A 241 1.45 1.77 19.07
N SER A 242 0.40 2.06 18.30
CA SER A 242 -0.18 1.14 17.32
C SER A 242 0.79 1.02 16.15
N THR A 243 1.71 0.08 16.28
CA THR A 243 2.60 -0.37 15.21
C THR A 243 1.95 -1.59 14.56
N GLY A 244 1.73 -1.52 13.26
CA GLY A 244 1.44 -2.68 12.41
C GLY A 244 -0.02 -3.05 12.30
N ASN A 245 -0.62 -2.78 11.13
CA ASN A 245 -1.55 -3.63 10.41
C ASN A 245 -1.90 -2.94 9.08
N ASN A 246 -1.55 -3.56 7.95
CA ASN A 246 -1.99 -3.12 6.61
C ASN A 246 -3.34 -3.75 6.24
N SER A 247 -4.19 -4.04 7.23
CA SER A 247 -5.63 -3.94 7.04
C SER A 247 -5.93 -2.45 6.99
N GLY A 248 -6.23 -1.90 5.81
CA GLY A 248 -6.51 -0.48 5.66
C GLY A 248 -7.41 0.03 6.79
N ILE A 249 -7.06 1.18 7.37
CA ILE A 249 -7.77 1.77 8.50
C ILE A 249 -9.20 2.05 8.04
N ARG A 250 -10.18 1.35 8.61
CA ARG A 250 -11.59 1.52 8.22
C ARG A 250 -12.17 2.71 8.93
N VAL A 251 -12.57 3.72 8.17
CA VAL A 251 -13.21 4.90 8.75
C VAL A 251 -14.61 4.52 9.25
N GLY A 252 -14.98 5.03 10.42
CA GLY A 252 -16.20 4.65 11.13
C GLY A 252 -16.04 3.47 12.07
N LEU A 253 -14.94 2.71 11.98
CA LEU A 253 -14.70 1.54 12.82
C LEU A 253 -13.35 1.61 13.55
N ASP A 254 -12.25 1.71 12.81
CA ASP A 254 -10.89 1.78 13.37
C ASP A 254 -10.48 3.21 13.72
N GLY A 255 -11.22 4.19 13.21
CA GLY A 255 -11.09 5.60 13.56
C GLY A 255 -12.01 6.49 12.74
N ASN A 256 -11.92 7.79 12.94
CA ASN A 256 -12.72 8.79 12.25
C ASN A 256 -11.90 10.02 11.86
N TRP A 257 -12.26 10.60 10.72
CA TRP A 257 -11.80 11.91 10.31
C TRP A 257 -12.29 13.00 11.26
N GLU A 258 -11.42 13.94 11.60
CA GLU A 258 -11.76 15.16 12.31
C GLU A 258 -11.25 16.37 11.52
N LEU A 259 -12.16 17.28 11.20
CA LEU A 259 -11.84 18.57 10.61
C LEU A 259 -11.45 19.54 11.71
N MET A 260 -10.20 20.01 11.70
CA MET A 260 -9.65 20.83 12.78
C MET A 260 -9.96 22.32 12.61
N ASN A 261 -10.30 22.77 11.41
CA ASN A 261 -10.59 24.17 11.10
C ASN A 261 -11.93 24.35 10.34
N PRO A 262 -13.07 23.91 10.89
CA PRO A 262 -14.35 23.89 10.18
C PRO A 262 -14.80 25.28 9.67
N ALA A 263 -14.54 26.36 10.42
CA ALA A 263 -14.92 27.71 10.01
C ALA A 263 -14.15 28.20 8.77
N GLU A 264 -12.85 27.89 8.69
CA GLU A 264 -12.00 28.25 7.54
C GLU A 264 -12.30 27.36 6.34
N ALA A 265 -12.42 26.05 6.57
CA ALA A 265 -12.75 25.05 5.55
C ALA A 265 -14.09 25.35 4.85
N GLN A 266 -15.06 25.90 5.58
CA GLN A 266 -16.34 26.32 5.01
C GLN A 266 -16.20 27.45 3.98
N SER A 267 -15.23 28.34 4.17
CA SER A 267 -14.98 29.48 3.27
C SER A 267 -14.00 29.12 2.16
N ASN A 268 -13.07 28.21 2.45
CA ASN A 268 -12.08 27.70 1.51
C ASN A 268 -11.82 26.21 1.77
N PRO A 269 -12.50 25.30 1.05
CA PRO A 269 -12.31 23.87 1.21
C PRO A 269 -10.84 23.42 1.03
N ASN A 270 -10.06 24.10 0.18
CA ASN A 270 -8.64 23.80 -0.03
C ASN A 270 -7.72 24.19 1.13
N ALA A 271 -8.26 24.84 2.16
CA ALA A 271 -7.57 25.11 3.41
C ALA A 271 -7.95 24.11 4.53
N SER A 272 -8.76 23.08 4.22
CA SER A 272 -9.20 22.09 5.21
C SER A 272 -8.01 21.35 5.83
N LYS A 273 -7.98 21.32 7.16
CA LYS A 273 -6.99 20.60 7.98
C LYS A 273 -7.66 19.40 8.61
N TRP A 274 -7.47 18.25 7.99
CA TRP A 274 -8.01 16.99 8.45
C TRP A 274 -6.98 16.25 9.29
N ARG A 275 -7.42 15.62 10.37
CA ARG A 275 -6.65 14.57 11.04
C ARG A 275 -7.46 13.30 11.14
N PHE A 276 -6.78 12.17 11.28
CA PHE A 276 -7.45 10.89 11.50
C PHE A 276 -7.23 10.40 12.93
N ASN A 277 -8.31 10.30 13.71
CA ASN A 277 -8.26 9.81 15.08
C ASN A 277 -8.59 8.32 15.12
N LEU A 278 -7.75 7.54 15.78
CA LEU A 278 -7.99 6.12 15.94
C LEU A 278 -8.94 5.85 17.10
N THR A 279 -9.84 4.86 16.95
CA THR A 279 -10.81 4.45 17.98
C THR A 279 -10.12 3.96 19.25
N ASN A 280 -8.91 3.41 19.14
CA ASN A 280 -8.08 2.97 20.27
C ASN A 280 -7.27 4.11 20.92
N GLY A 281 -7.48 5.36 20.48
CA GLY A 281 -6.79 6.55 20.95
C GLY A 281 -5.57 6.92 20.11
N GLY A 282 -5.27 8.22 20.06
CA GLY A 282 -4.19 8.78 19.24
C GLY A 282 -4.64 9.16 17.83
N SER A 283 -3.69 9.61 17.02
CA SER A 283 -3.91 10.04 15.64
C SER A 283 -2.87 9.44 14.71
N VAL A 284 -3.21 9.35 13.42
CA VAL A 284 -2.33 8.81 12.39
C VAL A 284 -1.26 9.84 11.99
N THR A 285 -0.04 9.34 11.76
CA THR A 285 1.08 10.08 11.15
C THR A 285 1.71 9.25 10.03
N GLY A 286 2.36 9.90 9.07
CA GLY A 286 2.98 9.27 7.91
C GLY A 286 1.97 8.71 6.90
N TRP A 287 2.43 7.80 6.05
CA TRP A 287 1.59 7.10 5.09
C TRP A 287 0.63 6.14 5.80
N ALA A 288 -0.65 6.22 5.45
CA ALA A 288 -1.69 5.32 5.91
C ALA A 288 -2.64 4.94 4.79
N TYR A 289 -2.97 3.65 4.71
CA TYR A 289 -3.97 3.15 3.78
C TYR A 289 -5.33 3.19 4.47
N LEU A 290 -6.28 3.97 3.95
CA LEU A 290 -7.61 4.14 4.54
C LEU A 290 -8.68 3.62 3.60
N THR A 291 -9.70 2.98 4.17
CA THR A 291 -10.87 2.50 3.44
C THR A 291 -12.12 3.15 4.01
N TYR A 292 -12.89 3.83 3.16
CA TYR A 292 -14.18 4.38 3.57
C TYR A 292 -15.17 4.64 2.45
N THR A 293 -16.43 4.78 2.86
CA THR A 293 -17.56 4.98 1.97
C THR A 293 -18.03 6.43 2.03
N TYR A 294 -18.09 7.09 0.88
CA TYR A 294 -18.71 8.40 0.71
C TYR A 294 -19.76 8.31 -0.40
N GLU A 295 -20.99 8.75 -0.11
CA GLU A 295 -22.12 8.70 -1.05
C GLU A 295 -22.33 7.33 -1.74
N GLY A 296 -22.18 6.24 -0.98
CA GLY A 296 -22.36 4.87 -1.49
C GLY A 296 -21.19 4.33 -2.30
N ARG A 297 -20.10 5.10 -2.47
CA ARG A 297 -18.86 4.64 -3.09
C ARG A 297 -17.84 4.31 -2.02
N THR A 298 -17.40 3.05 -1.97
CA THR A 298 -16.31 2.62 -1.09
C THR A 298 -15.01 2.67 -1.86
N LYS A 299 -14.01 3.37 -1.30
CA LYS A 299 -12.67 3.46 -1.87
C LYS A 299 -11.64 3.14 -0.80
N SER A 300 -10.52 2.56 -1.23
CA SER A 300 -9.38 2.27 -0.38
C SER A 300 -8.13 2.87 -1.03
N GLU A 301 -7.53 3.86 -0.39
CA GLU A 301 -6.39 4.57 -0.97
C GLU A 301 -5.39 5.01 0.10
N TRP A 302 -4.17 5.34 -0.34
CA TRP A 302 -3.14 5.90 0.53
C TRP A 302 -3.40 7.38 0.80
N TYR A 303 -3.14 7.78 2.03
CA TYR A 303 -3.12 9.16 2.50
C TYR A 303 -1.83 9.38 3.26
N HIS A 304 -1.36 10.62 3.34
CA HIS A 304 -0.18 10.97 4.12
C HIS A 304 -0.54 12.00 5.18
N PHE A 305 0.03 11.84 6.37
CA PHE A 305 -0.16 12.72 7.51
C PHE A 305 1.19 13.26 7.99
N GLY A 306 1.28 14.57 8.18
CA GLY A 306 2.42 15.23 8.78
C GLY A 306 2.67 14.78 10.22
N ASN A 307 3.83 15.18 10.76
CA ASN A 307 4.18 14.90 12.16
C ASN A 307 3.30 15.64 13.18
N ASP A 308 2.57 16.66 12.72
CA ASP A 308 1.51 17.36 13.46
C ASP A 308 0.15 16.63 13.40
N ASN A 309 0.11 15.45 12.78
CA ASN A 309 -1.07 14.62 12.52
C ASN A 309 -2.07 15.23 11.52
N ILE A 310 -1.70 16.31 10.84
CA ILE A 310 -2.53 16.91 9.80
C ILE A 310 -2.27 16.17 8.49
N MET A 311 -3.34 15.82 7.79
CA MET A 311 -3.28 15.18 6.49
C MET A 311 -2.72 16.15 5.44
N ASP A 312 -1.73 15.71 4.69
CA ASP A 312 -1.16 16.45 3.57
C ASP A 312 -2.11 16.43 2.36
N SER A 313 -2.03 17.45 1.52
CA SER A 313 -2.82 17.57 0.27
C SER A 313 -2.02 18.30 -0.80
N GLY A 314 -2.35 18.10 -2.08
CA GLY A 314 -1.59 18.63 -3.20
C GLY A 314 -0.23 17.94 -3.37
N TRP A 315 0.74 18.67 -3.92
CA TRP A 315 2.08 18.14 -4.09
C TRP A 315 2.77 17.91 -2.74
N PHE A 316 3.27 16.70 -2.58
CA PHE A 316 3.96 16.23 -1.39
C PHE A 316 5.35 15.71 -1.78
N LEU A 317 6.38 16.22 -1.10
CA LEU A 317 7.76 15.76 -1.25
C LEU A 317 8.13 14.96 -0.01
N ASP A 318 8.41 13.66 -0.19
CA ASP A 318 8.84 12.82 0.91
C ASP A 318 10.30 13.10 1.31
N SER A 319 10.73 12.49 2.41
CA SER A 319 12.10 12.60 2.91
C SER A 319 13.17 12.01 1.98
N ASN A 320 12.78 11.23 0.96
CA ASN A 320 13.67 10.65 -0.04
C ASN A 320 13.77 11.51 -1.30
N ASN A 321 13.23 12.73 -1.29
CA ASN A 321 13.08 13.60 -2.45
C ASN A 321 12.22 13.00 -3.59
N THR A 322 11.27 12.14 -3.23
CA THR A 322 10.27 11.60 -4.16
C THR A 322 9.00 12.43 -4.06
N TRP A 323 8.51 12.89 -5.21
CA TRP A 323 7.27 13.64 -5.29
C TRP A 323 6.07 12.71 -5.44
N TYR A 324 4.98 13.08 -4.79
CA TYR A 324 3.66 12.46 -4.89
C TYR A 324 2.63 13.57 -5.03
N TYR A 325 1.44 13.23 -5.51
CA TYR A 325 0.31 14.13 -5.50
C TYR A 325 -0.83 13.53 -4.66
N LEU A 326 -1.30 14.31 -3.70
CA LEU A 326 -2.44 13.99 -2.84
C LEU A 326 -3.63 14.83 -3.32
N SER A 327 -4.74 14.16 -3.61
CA SER A 327 -5.90 14.75 -4.28
C SER A 327 -6.40 16.00 -3.55
N MET A 328 -6.64 17.06 -4.31
CA MET A 328 -7.29 18.27 -3.80
C MET A 328 -8.79 18.32 -4.12
N ASN A 329 -9.35 17.23 -4.65
CA ASN A 329 -10.77 17.15 -4.98
C ASN A 329 -11.61 16.95 -3.72
N HIS A 330 -12.69 17.72 -3.60
CA HIS A 330 -13.64 17.63 -2.49
C HIS A 330 -14.86 16.78 -2.85
N ASP A 331 -14.61 15.59 -3.42
CA ASP A 331 -15.62 14.61 -3.86
C ASP A 331 -15.83 13.47 -2.85
N GLY A 332 -15.39 13.69 -1.61
CA GLY A 332 -15.37 12.70 -0.53
C GLY A 332 -14.02 12.05 -0.29
N PHE A 333 -13.09 12.13 -1.24
CA PHE A 333 -11.77 11.47 -1.15
C PHE A 333 -10.59 12.45 -1.14
N PHE A 334 -10.81 13.67 -0.64
CA PHE A 334 -9.77 14.68 -0.45
C PHE A 334 -8.55 14.12 0.30
N GLY A 335 -7.35 14.32 -0.24
CA GLY A 335 -6.07 13.84 0.30
C GLY A 335 -5.62 12.46 -0.20
N GLU A 336 -6.43 11.75 -0.98
CA GLU A 336 -6.03 10.44 -1.50
C GLU A 336 -4.85 10.53 -2.45
N MET A 337 -3.95 9.56 -2.42
CA MET A 337 -2.79 9.51 -3.30
C MET A 337 -3.23 9.25 -4.75
N VAL A 338 -2.91 10.20 -5.63
CA VAL A 338 -3.18 10.10 -7.06
C VAL A 338 -2.10 9.25 -7.73
N LYS A 339 -2.52 8.51 -8.77
CA LYS A 339 -1.67 7.62 -9.56
C LYS A 339 -1.98 7.80 -11.04
N GLY A 340 -1.03 7.45 -11.90
CA GLY A 340 -1.14 7.61 -13.35
C GLY A 340 -0.97 9.06 -13.80
N TRP A 341 -1.58 9.39 -14.93
CA TRP A 341 -1.54 10.73 -15.49
C TRP A 341 -2.31 11.73 -14.62
N HIS A 342 -1.62 12.79 -14.22
CA HIS A 342 -2.18 13.89 -13.45
C HIS A 342 -2.01 15.20 -14.21
N HIS A 343 -3.10 15.92 -14.45
CA HIS A 343 -3.07 17.27 -15.00
C HIS A 343 -3.20 18.26 -13.85
N ASP A 344 -2.17 19.07 -13.65
CA ASP A 344 -2.18 20.09 -12.59
C ASP A 344 -2.79 21.39 -13.13
N GLY A 345 -3.87 21.84 -12.50
CA GLY A 345 -4.53 23.10 -12.86
C GLY A 345 -3.74 24.36 -12.47
N GLN A 346 -2.75 24.26 -11.57
CA GLN A 346 -1.96 25.42 -11.14
C GLN A 346 -0.96 25.87 -12.20
N ASP A 347 -0.37 24.92 -12.94
CA ASP A 347 0.61 25.21 -14.01
C ASP A 347 0.15 24.78 -15.41
N GLY A 348 -0.98 24.06 -15.50
CA GLY A 348 -1.58 23.60 -16.75
C GLY A 348 -0.86 22.42 -17.40
N ARG A 349 0.02 21.71 -16.68
CA ARG A 349 0.88 20.66 -17.25
C ARG A 349 0.51 19.26 -16.77
N TRP A 350 0.95 18.27 -17.54
CA TRP A 350 0.79 16.86 -17.23
C TRP A 350 1.99 16.31 -16.47
N TYR A 351 1.71 15.40 -15.56
CA TYR A 351 2.65 14.66 -14.73
C TYR A 351 2.27 13.19 -14.77
N TYR A 352 3.24 12.31 -14.50
CA TYR A 352 2.96 10.88 -14.40
C TYR A 352 3.41 10.36 -13.04
N LEU A 353 2.45 9.80 -12.30
CA LEU A 353 2.66 9.19 -10.99
C LEU A 353 2.60 7.66 -11.16
N ASP A 354 3.56 6.96 -10.58
CA ASP A 354 3.69 5.51 -10.74
C ASP A 354 2.41 4.79 -10.29
N PRO A 355 1.82 3.90 -11.12
CA PRO A 355 0.57 3.22 -10.79
C PRO A 355 0.58 2.33 -9.55
N ASN A 356 1.76 1.93 -9.06
CA ASN A 356 1.89 1.07 -7.89
C ASN A 356 2.22 1.85 -6.62
N SER A 357 3.14 2.81 -6.73
CA SER A 357 3.73 3.53 -5.60
C SER A 357 3.27 4.98 -5.46
N GLY A 358 2.70 5.57 -6.52
CA GLY A 358 2.36 7.00 -6.57
C GLY A 358 3.57 7.94 -6.78
N ALA A 359 4.78 7.40 -6.86
CA ALA A 359 6.00 8.18 -7.07
C ALA A 359 5.99 8.87 -8.43
N MET A 360 6.28 10.17 -8.47
CA MET A 360 6.34 10.93 -9.72
C MET A 360 7.54 10.52 -10.56
N HIS A 361 7.27 10.22 -11.83
CA HIS A 361 8.30 9.94 -12.83
C HIS A 361 9.00 11.21 -13.30
N THR A 362 10.26 11.04 -13.68
CA THR A 362 11.07 12.04 -14.39
C THR A 362 11.84 11.35 -15.51
N ASN A 363 12.41 12.14 -16.41
CA ASN A 363 13.13 11.68 -17.60
C ASN A 363 12.24 10.84 -18.55
N TRP A 364 12.85 10.18 -19.54
CA TRP A 364 12.16 9.25 -20.42
C TRP A 364 11.49 8.11 -19.65
N SER A 365 10.20 7.91 -19.88
CA SER A 365 9.40 6.83 -19.30
C SER A 365 8.55 6.18 -20.38
N LYS A 366 8.51 4.83 -20.41
CA LYS A 366 7.63 4.06 -21.30
C LYS A 366 6.30 3.80 -20.59
N ILE A 367 5.23 4.43 -21.06
CA ILE A 367 3.91 4.41 -20.42
C ILE A 367 2.88 3.99 -21.47
N GLY A 368 2.11 2.93 -21.19
CA GLY A 368 1.09 2.45 -22.13
C GLY A 368 1.62 2.03 -23.51
N GLY A 369 2.93 1.75 -23.64
CA GLY A 369 3.57 1.35 -24.91
C GLY A 369 4.29 2.48 -25.64
N GLU A 370 4.01 3.74 -25.32
CA GLU A 370 4.63 4.93 -25.92
C GLU A 370 5.70 5.51 -24.97
N TYR A 371 6.62 6.33 -25.49
CA TYR A 371 7.66 7.00 -24.69
C TYR A 371 7.30 8.46 -24.45
N TYR A 372 7.44 8.91 -23.21
CA TYR A 372 7.18 10.28 -22.79
C TYR A 372 8.39 10.84 -22.07
N PHE A 373 8.68 12.12 -22.26
CA PHE A 373 9.75 12.81 -21.55
C PHE A 373 9.19 13.72 -20.47
N LEU A 374 9.46 13.36 -19.21
CA LEU A 374 9.06 14.10 -18.02
C LEU A 374 10.25 14.93 -17.55
N ASN A 375 10.07 16.23 -17.30
CA ASN A 375 11.17 17.15 -17.09
C ASN A 375 12.05 16.75 -15.87
N PRO A 376 13.31 16.33 -16.04
CA PRO A 376 14.14 15.88 -14.92
C PRO A 376 14.87 17.04 -14.20
N THR A 377 14.74 18.27 -14.69
CA THR A 377 15.47 19.42 -14.15
C THR A 377 14.62 20.68 -14.21
N ALA A 378 14.55 21.43 -13.12
CA ALA A 378 14.03 22.78 -13.14
C ALA A 378 15.21 23.78 -13.08
N PRO A 379 15.39 24.67 -14.08
CA PRO A 379 16.46 25.68 -14.10
C PRO A 379 16.43 26.64 -12.90
N ALA A 380 15.27 26.76 -12.26
CA ALA A 380 15.05 27.50 -11.03
C ALA A 380 14.09 26.69 -10.14
N GLN A 381 14.04 27.00 -8.84
CA GLN A 381 13.06 26.41 -7.94
C GLN A 381 11.64 26.79 -8.39
N THR A 382 10.86 25.82 -8.85
CA THR A 382 9.47 26.00 -9.29
C THR A 382 8.44 25.63 -8.23
N TRP A 383 8.89 25.05 -7.11
CA TRP A 383 8.03 24.57 -6.02
C TRP A 383 8.36 25.28 -4.72
N PHE A 384 7.34 25.78 -4.03
CA PHE A 384 7.48 26.50 -2.77
C PHE A 384 6.53 25.92 -1.72
N PHE A 385 7.04 25.68 -0.52
CA PHE A 385 6.23 25.19 0.57
C PHE A 385 5.40 26.33 1.18
N ASP A 386 4.08 26.19 1.13
CA ASP A 386 3.14 27.08 1.78
C ASP A 386 2.94 26.64 3.24
N ASN A 387 3.54 27.38 4.17
CA ASN A 387 3.43 27.10 5.61
C ASN A 387 2.01 27.29 6.17
N VAL A 388 1.16 28.08 5.51
CA VAL A 388 -0.22 28.31 5.95
C VAL A 388 -1.09 27.11 5.59
N ALA A 389 -0.93 26.64 4.35
CA ALA A 389 -1.66 25.52 3.78
C ALA A 389 -1.03 24.15 4.04
N GLY A 390 0.23 24.08 4.47
CA GLY A 390 0.95 22.85 4.76
C GLY A 390 1.29 22.00 3.53
N ARG A 391 1.50 22.62 2.35
CA ARG A 391 1.74 21.87 1.10
C ARG A 391 2.70 22.59 0.15
N TRP A 392 3.23 21.86 -0.83
CA TRP A 392 3.99 22.48 -1.91
C TRP A 392 3.05 23.02 -3.00
N ASN A 393 3.30 24.27 -3.40
CA ASN A 393 2.61 24.93 -4.51
C ASN A 393 3.59 25.28 -5.62
N TYR A 394 3.08 25.34 -6.85
CA TYR A 394 3.85 25.85 -7.98
C TYR A 394 4.02 27.36 -7.84
N GLY A 395 5.26 27.84 -7.97
CA GLY A 395 5.56 29.25 -8.10
C GLY A 395 5.75 29.62 -9.56
N ASP A 396 4.99 30.58 -10.06
CA ASP A 396 5.09 31.05 -11.43
C ASP A 396 6.40 31.81 -11.66
N VAL A 397 7.46 31.06 -12.00
CA VAL A 397 8.82 31.58 -12.19
C VAL A 397 9.25 31.55 -13.67
N ASN A 398 8.30 31.56 -14.62
CA ASN A 398 8.57 31.48 -16.06
C ASN A 398 9.55 30.34 -16.42
N SER A 399 9.47 29.22 -15.72
CA SER A 399 10.34 28.06 -15.88
C SER A 399 9.51 26.79 -15.98
N ARG A 400 9.99 25.80 -16.75
CA ARG A 400 9.29 24.51 -16.85
C ARG A 400 9.36 23.78 -15.50
N PRO A 401 8.23 23.40 -14.90
CA PRO A 401 8.20 22.66 -13.64
C PRO A 401 8.96 21.34 -13.71
N PHE A 402 9.63 20.98 -12.62
CA PHE A 402 10.20 19.64 -12.42
C PHE A 402 9.10 18.58 -12.48
N GLY A 403 9.31 17.51 -13.24
CA GLY A 403 8.35 16.42 -13.44
C GLY A 403 7.36 16.61 -14.60
N SER A 404 7.19 17.85 -15.07
CA SER A 404 6.18 18.12 -16.10
C SER A 404 6.52 17.51 -17.46
N MET A 405 5.51 16.97 -18.14
CA MET A 405 5.63 16.33 -19.45
C MET A 405 5.85 17.38 -20.55
N TYR A 406 6.71 17.04 -21.52
CA TYR A 406 6.83 17.77 -22.78
C TYR A 406 5.67 17.40 -23.71
N GLN A 407 5.07 18.40 -24.38
CA GLN A 407 3.92 18.21 -25.25
C GLN A 407 3.98 19.15 -26.45
N ASN A 408 3.92 18.60 -27.67
CA ASN A 408 4.00 19.34 -28.92
C ASN A 408 5.26 20.22 -29.04
N GLU A 409 6.41 19.70 -28.62
CA GLU A 409 7.65 20.45 -28.54
C GLU A 409 8.88 19.52 -28.58
N THR A 410 10.07 20.10 -28.61
CA THR A 410 11.34 19.36 -28.64
C THR A 410 11.94 19.27 -27.24
N THR A 411 12.29 18.06 -26.81
CA THR A 411 12.95 17.77 -25.54
C THR A 411 14.39 18.33 -25.52
N PRO A 412 15.00 18.57 -24.34
CA PRO A 412 16.35 19.13 -24.25
C PRO A 412 17.45 18.27 -24.90
N ASP A 413 17.20 16.96 -25.03
CA ASP A 413 18.05 15.98 -25.72
C ASP A 413 17.73 15.84 -27.22
N GLY A 414 16.83 16.67 -27.76
CA GLY A 414 16.66 16.87 -29.20
C GLY A 414 15.57 16.05 -29.88
N TYR A 415 14.74 15.32 -29.13
CA TYR A 415 13.63 14.53 -29.68
C TYR A 415 12.34 15.36 -29.71
N HIS A 416 11.60 15.27 -30.81
CA HIS A 416 10.29 15.92 -30.91
C HIS A 416 9.20 14.98 -30.38
N VAL A 417 8.33 15.49 -29.50
CA VAL A 417 7.15 14.77 -29.01
C VAL A 417 5.88 15.42 -29.56
N ASN A 418 4.88 14.60 -29.85
CA ASN A 418 3.66 15.04 -30.53
C ASN A 418 2.67 15.77 -29.57
N GLU A 419 1.47 16.07 -30.07
CA GLU A 419 0.40 16.73 -29.31
C GLU A 419 -0.05 15.96 -28.06
N SER A 420 0.12 14.64 -28.00
CA SER A 420 -0.15 13.86 -26.79
C SER A 420 1.08 13.74 -25.87
N GLY A 421 2.22 14.33 -26.24
CA GLY A 421 3.51 14.17 -25.55
C GLY A 421 4.25 12.86 -25.83
N ALA A 422 3.74 12.04 -26.75
CA ALA A 422 4.36 10.76 -27.12
C ALA A 422 5.47 11.00 -28.15
N TRP A 423 6.61 10.34 -27.95
CA TRP A 423 7.68 10.26 -28.94
C TRP A 423 7.34 9.22 -30.01
N ARG A 424 7.43 9.63 -31.28
CA ARG A 424 7.16 8.80 -32.45
C ARG A 424 8.19 8.99 -33.53
#